data_AF-C0ESD3-F1
#
_entry.id   AF-C0ESD3-F1
#
_cell.length_a   1.000
_cell.length_b   1.000
_cell.length_c   1.000
_cell.angle_alpha   90.00
_cell.angle_beta   90.00
_cell.angle_gamma   90.00
#
_symmetry.space_group_name_H-M   'P 1'
#
loop_
_entity.id
_entity.type
_entity.pdbx_description
1 polymer ?
#
loop_
_entity_poly.entity_id
_entity_poly.type
_entity_poly.pdbx_seq_one_letter_code
_entity_poly.pdbx_strand_id
1 'polypeptide(L)'
;MWKYIVTPIIGAIIGYVTNWIAVKMLFRPRKEVRVFGKRLPFTPGVIPRGQARLAKAVGNVVETQLLTPEYMGEKLLSEESEKEFKSHIQAWVEEQKRSEDTLHSAAVKIVEEEKVDDFAASVEEDLTDFLSEKVIAMEPGKLIVDKVVQEAQRKLADSMFGMMLGGSFIEKIAGQIQEGIDAYIAENARGYIEKEVVAASEELQAKPIPEVTGFFEEKGIYDPEFLWRLYKRIIEEKLPALLSSLKLSAVVEERINAMKVEEVEELVLSIMSKELGAIVNLGAVIGLILGLVNVLIFMI
;
A
#
# COMPACT_ATOMS: atom_id res chain seq x y z
N MET A 1 24.65 38.76 -60.60
CA MET A 1 24.95 37.38 -60.16
C MET A 1 24.98 37.25 -58.63
N TRP A 2 25.78 38.06 -57.91
CA TRP A 2 25.84 38.04 -56.42
C TRP A 2 24.47 38.18 -55.72
N LYS A 3 23.61 39.07 -56.22
CA LYS A 3 22.27 39.30 -55.66
C LYS A 3 21.39 38.05 -55.61
N TYR A 4 21.55 37.09 -56.53
CA TYR A 4 20.72 35.88 -56.60
C TYR A 4 21.08 34.83 -55.55
N ILE A 5 22.30 34.87 -55.01
CA ILE A 5 22.77 33.96 -53.96
C ILE A 5 22.53 34.57 -52.58
N VAL A 6 22.64 35.90 -52.48
CA VAL A 6 22.52 36.63 -51.21
C VAL A 6 21.10 36.58 -50.65
N THR A 7 20.05 36.72 -51.47
CA THR A 7 18.66 36.71 -50.99
C THR A 7 18.25 35.41 -50.31
N PRO A 8 18.51 34.22 -50.88
CA PRO A 8 18.28 32.93 -50.21
C PRO A 8 19.03 32.77 -48.90
N ILE A 9 20.30 33.19 -48.86
CA ILE A 9 21.13 33.09 -47.64
C ILE A 9 20.60 34.01 -46.54
N ILE A 10 20.25 35.25 -46.87
CA ILE A 10 19.63 36.18 -45.91
C ILE A 10 18.30 35.62 -45.41
N GLY A 11 17.47 35.06 -46.31
CA GLY A 11 16.24 34.39 -45.94
C GLY A 11 16.47 33.25 -44.94
N ALA A 12 17.47 32.41 -45.19
CA ALA A 12 17.85 31.31 -44.31
C ALA A 12 18.32 31.81 -42.92
N ILE A 13 19.15 32.85 -42.88
CA ILE A 13 19.64 33.44 -41.64
C ILE A 13 18.49 34.06 -40.84
N ILE A 14 17.61 34.84 -41.49
CA ILE A 14 16.44 35.42 -40.83
C ILE A 14 15.54 34.33 -40.28
N GLY A 15 15.29 33.27 -41.06
CA GLY A 15 14.49 32.11 -40.63
C GLY A 15 15.10 31.40 -39.41
N TYR A 16 16.41 31.16 -39.41
CA TYR A 16 17.13 30.58 -38.29
C TYR A 16 17.05 31.47 -37.03
N VAL A 17 17.42 32.74 -37.16
CA VAL A 17 17.49 33.68 -36.03
C VAL A 17 16.11 33.91 -35.44
N THR A 18 15.09 34.13 -36.27
CA THR A 18 13.72 34.39 -35.80
C THR A 18 13.18 33.20 -35.03
N ASN A 19 13.39 31.99 -35.55
CA ASN A 19 12.88 30.80 -34.88
C ASN A 19 13.70 30.44 -33.62
N TRP A 20 15.00 30.71 -33.61
CA TRP A 20 15.83 30.62 -32.41
C TRP A 20 15.35 31.55 -31.30
N ILE A 21 15.00 32.81 -31.64
CA ILE A 21 14.41 33.75 -30.69
C ILE A 21 13.06 33.23 -30.19
N ALA A 22 12.20 32.70 -31.08
CA ALA A 22 10.90 32.14 -30.71
C ALA A 22 11.04 30.99 -29.71
N VAL A 23 11.94 30.04 -29.96
CA VAL A 23 12.24 28.95 -29.03
C VAL A 23 12.74 29.50 -27.69
N LYS A 24 13.66 30.46 -27.72
CA LYS A 24 14.19 31.09 -26.49
C LYS A 24 13.10 31.82 -25.69
N MET A 25 12.11 32.40 -26.37
CA MET A 25 10.97 33.08 -25.75
C MET A 25 9.99 32.13 -25.06
N LEU A 26 9.98 30.84 -25.39
CA LEU A 26 9.18 29.85 -24.67
C LEU A 26 9.66 29.68 -23.21
N PHE A 27 10.96 29.84 -22.98
CA PHE A 27 11.59 29.62 -21.68
C PHE A 27 11.89 30.92 -20.93
N ARG A 28 12.28 31.98 -21.64
CA ARG A 28 12.64 33.28 -21.05
C ARG A 28 11.79 34.41 -21.63
N PRO A 29 11.46 35.45 -20.85
CA PRO A 29 11.88 35.74 -19.48
C PRO A 29 11.09 34.96 -18.43
N ARG A 30 11.72 34.66 -17.28
CA ARG A 30 11.12 33.85 -16.21
C ARG A 30 10.05 34.57 -15.41
N LYS A 31 10.08 35.90 -15.42
CA LYS A 31 9.11 36.79 -14.77
C LYS A 31 8.45 37.70 -15.80
N GLU A 32 7.31 38.27 -15.43
CA GLU A 32 6.68 39.29 -16.26
C GLU A 32 7.61 40.49 -16.43
N VAL A 33 7.64 41.04 -17.65
CA VAL A 33 8.40 42.25 -17.97
C VAL A 33 7.40 43.34 -18.33
N ARG A 34 7.55 44.52 -17.71
CA ARG A 34 6.70 45.69 -17.96
C ARG A 34 7.52 46.79 -18.59
N VAL A 35 7.03 47.38 -19.68
CA VAL A 35 7.66 48.49 -20.39
C VAL A 35 6.62 49.60 -20.52
N PHE A 36 6.94 50.83 -20.11
CA PHE A 36 6.01 51.97 -20.10
C PHE A 36 4.67 51.67 -19.39
N GLY A 37 4.71 50.92 -18.29
CA GLY A 37 3.52 50.53 -17.54
C GLY A 37 2.64 49.43 -18.18
N LYS A 38 2.96 48.99 -19.41
CA LYS A 38 2.26 47.89 -20.10
C LYS A 38 3.08 46.60 -20.02
N ARG A 39 2.41 45.47 -19.80
CA ARG A 39 3.03 44.14 -19.79
C ARG A 39 3.44 43.77 -21.22
N LEU A 40 4.70 43.35 -21.39
CA LEU A 40 5.20 42.88 -22.67
C LEU A 40 4.52 41.54 -23.02
N PRO A 41 3.99 41.37 -24.26
CA PRO A 41 3.40 40.11 -24.67
C PRO A 41 4.44 38.98 -24.58
N PHE A 42 3.98 37.77 -24.31
CA PHE A 42 4.84 36.58 -24.15
C PHE A 42 5.84 36.65 -22.97
N THR A 43 5.54 37.47 -21.94
CA THR A 43 6.27 37.47 -20.65
C THR A 43 5.35 37.16 -19.46
N PRO A 44 5.70 36.22 -18.56
CA PRO A 44 6.85 35.32 -18.66
C PRO A 44 6.68 34.34 -19.84
N GLY A 45 7.75 33.63 -20.17
CA GLY A 45 7.76 32.60 -21.20
C GLY A 45 6.64 31.56 -20.99
N VAL A 46 6.27 30.88 -22.08
CA VAL A 46 5.15 29.92 -22.11
C VAL A 46 5.33 28.78 -21.09
N ILE A 47 6.55 28.26 -20.94
CA ILE A 47 6.85 27.16 -20.01
C ILE A 47 6.73 27.60 -18.55
N PRO A 48 7.41 28.68 -18.08
CA PRO A 48 7.19 29.23 -16.74
C PRO A 48 5.72 29.51 -16.43
N ARG A 49 4.97 30.09 -17.39
CA ARG A 49 3.55 30.39 -17.22
C ARG A 49 2.67 29.14 -17.11
N GLY A 50 3.10 28.04 -17.71
CA GLY A 50 2.38 26.77 -17.79
C GLY A 50 2.65 25.79 -16.66
N GLN A 51 3.52 26.12 -15.70
CA GLN A 51 3.94 25.22 -14.61
C GLN A 51 2.76 24.59 -13.87
N ALA A 52 1.76 25.38 -13.45
CA ALA A 52 0.58 24.86 -12.75
C ALA A 52 -0.24 23.88 -13.60
N ARG A 53 -0.30 24.09 -14.92
CA ARG A 53 -0.98 23.17 -15.84
C ARG A 53 -0.18 21.88 -16.01
N LEU A 54 1.15 21.97 -16.07
CA LEU A 54 2.03 20.80 -16.11
C LEU A 54 1.89 19.98 -14.83
N ALA A 55 1.93 20.64 -13.67
CA ALA A 55 1.74 20.03 -12.36
C ALA A 55 0.46 19.18 -12.34
N LYS A 56 -0.67 19.79 -12.71
CA LYS A 56 -1.97 19.11 -12.78
C LYS A 56 -2.00 17.95 -13.77
N ALA A 57 -1.40 18.12 -14.94
CA ALA A 57 -1.36 17.06 -15.95
C ALA A 57 -0.53 15.86 -15.46
N VAL A 58 0.63 16.10 -14.86
CA VAL A 58 1.50 15.04 -14.33
C VAL A 58 0.85 14.36 -13.13
N GLY A 59 0.28 15.12 -12.19
CA GLY A 59 -0.45 14.57 -11.04
C GLY A 59 -1.59 13.64 -11.47
N ASN A 60 -2.40 14.07 -12.44
CA ASN A 60 -3.47 13.25 -12.99
C ASN A 60 -2.96 11.94 -13.64
N VAL A 61 -1.85 11.99 -14.39
CA VAL A 61 -1.27 10.79 -15.01
C VAL A 61 -0.76 9.82 -13.95
N VAL A 62 -0.09 10.32 -12.91
CA VAL A 62 0.40 9.48 -11.80
C VAL A 62 -0.77 8.76 -11.11
N GLU A 63 -1.85 9.47 -10.80
CA GLU A 63 -3.03 8.88 -10.15
C GLU A 63 -3.76 7.87 -11.05
N THR A 64 -4.01 8.22 -12.32
CA THR A 64 -4.84 7.40 -13.22
C THR A 64 -4.10 6.26 -13.91
N GLN A 65 -2.76 6.28 -13.95
CA GLN A 65 -1.97 5.26 -14.65
C GLN A 65 -0.98 4.50 -13.76
N LEU A 66 -0.44 5.10 -12.69
CA LEU A 66 0.59 4.47 -11.86
C LEU A 66 0.07 4.00 -10.50
N LEU A 67 -0.96 4.65 -9.96
CA LEU A 67 -1.47 4.37 -8.61
C LEU A 67 -2.88 3.78 -8.63
N THR A 68 -3.21 3.06 -9.70
CA THR A 68 -4.46 2.33 -9.74
C THR A 68 -4.36 1.10 -8.83
N PRO A 69 -5.43 0.74 -8.09
CA PRO A 69 -5.43 -0.45 -7.26
C PRO A 69 -5.03 -1.72 -8.02
N GLU A 70 -5.41 -1.81 -9.30
CA GLU A 70 -5.10 -2.94 -10.16
C GLU A 70 -3.59 -3.05 -10.43
N TYR A 71 -2.96 -1.96 -10.89
CA TYR A 71 -1.54 -1.97 -11.22
C TYR A 71 -0.67 -2.12 -9.98
N MET A 72 -1.01 -1.39 -8.90
CA MET A 72 -0.30 -1.48 -7.63
C MET A 72 -0.46 -2.86 -7.00
N GLY A 73 -1.67 -3.44 -7.05
CA GLY A 73 -1.92 -4.80 -6.57
C GLY A 73 -1.11 -5.83 -7.35
N GLU A 74 -1.12 -5.76 -8.69
CA GLU A 74 -0.30 -6.63 -9.54
C GLU A 74 1.19 -6.53 -9.19
N LYS A 75 1.71 -5.31 -9.03
CA LYS A 75 3.15 -5.13 -8.74
C LYS A 75 3.51 -5.61 -7.32
N LEU A 76 2.72 -5.28 -6.31
CA LEU A 76 2.96 -5.65 -4.91
C LEU A 76 2.74 -7.14 -4.62
N LEU A 77 1.89 -7.81 -5.41
CA LEU A 77 1.57 -9.23 -5.29
C LEU A 77 2.29 -10.09 -6.34
N SER A 78 3.29 -9.53 -7.02
CA SER A 78 4.08 -10.25 -8.01
C SER A 78 4.93 -11.36 -7.39
N GLU A 79 5.32 -12.36 -8.18
CA GLU A 79 6.23 -13.44 -7.71
C GLU A 79 7.57 -12.89 -7.20
N GLU A 80 8.06 -11.81 -7.81
CA GLU A 80 9.24 -11.08 -7.37
C GLU A 80 9.04 -10.50 -5.97
N SER A 81 7.93 -9.78 -5.76
CA SER A 81 7.58 -9.21 -4.46
C SER A 81 7.34 -10.28 -3.39
N GLU A 82 6.75 -11.42 -3.75
CA GLU A 82 6.61 -12.56 -2.84
C GLU A 82 7.98 -13.04 -2.35
N LYS A 83 8.90 -13.24 -3.30
CA LYS A 83 10.25 -13.72 -2.99
C LYS A 83 11.03 -12.72 -2.14
N GLU A 84 10.95 -11.44 -2.47
CA GLU A 84 11.58 -10.37 -1.68
C GLU A 84 10.98 -10.26 -0.28
N PHE A 85 9.65 -10.30 -0.17
CA PHE A 85 8.94 -10.28 1.12
C PHE A 85 9.41 -11.44 2.00
N LYS A 86 9.36 -12.68 1.49
CA LYS A 86 9.80 -13.87 2.23
C LYS A 86 11.26 -13.76 2.66
N SER A 87 12.14 -13.30 1.78
CA SER A 87 13.56 -13.12 2.08
C SER A 87 13.79 -12.06 3.18
N HIS A 88 13.07 -10.93 3.14
CA HIS A 88 13.19 -9.87 4.13
C HIS A 88 12.64 -10.29 5.49
N ILE A 89 11.48 -10.98 5.52
CA ILE A 89 10.92 -11.53 6.75
C ILE A 89 11.88 -12.55 7.35
N GLN A 90 12.42 -13.46 6.55
CA GLN A 90 13.39 -14.45 7.03
C GLN A 90 14.65 -13.79 7.60
N ALA A 91 15.19 -12.78 6.91
CA ALA A 91 16.34 -12.04 7.41
C ALA A 91 16.02 -11.30 8.71
N TRP A 92 14.84 -10.67 8.80
CA TRP A 92 14.38 -9.99 10.00
C TRP A 92 14.22 -10.95 11.18
N VAL A 93 13.64 -12.13 10.96
CA VAL A 93 13.51 -13.16 12.01
C VAL A 93 14.86 -13.67 12.47
N GLU A 94 15.80 -13.94 11.55
CA GLU A 94 17.16 -14.36 11.91
C GLU A 94 17.93 -13.26 12.67
N GLU A 95 17.66 -11.99 12.38
CA GLU A 95 18.19 -10.86 13.14
C GLU A 95 17.58 -10.82 14.54
N GLN A 96 16.26 -10.99 14.66
CA GLN A 96 15.56 -10.99 15.95
C GLN A 96 15.92 -12.20 16.82
N LYS A 97 16.33 -13.33 16.25
CA LYS A 97 16.90 -14.48 17.00
C LYS A 97 18.15 -14.12 17.80
N ARG A 98 18.79 -12.99 17.50
CA ARG A 98 19.99 -12.49 18.19
C ARG A 98 19.66 -11.33 19.14
N SER A 99 18.41 -10.88 19.16
CA SER A 99 17.94 -9.83 20.07
C SER A 99 17.55 -10.43 21.41
N GLU A 100 17.88 -9.72 22.49
CA GLU A 100 17.40 -10.00 23.85
C GLU A 100 16.10 -9.24 24.17
N ASP A 101 15.58 -8.46 23.21
CA ASP A 101 14.32 -7.74 23.36
C ASP A 101 13.15 -8.71 23.53
N THR A 102 12.17 -8.31 24.35
CA THR A 102 10.89 -9.01 24.45
C THR A 102 10.01 -8.68 23.24
N LEU A 103 9.02 -9.53 22.95
CA LEU A 103 8.07 -9.27 21.86
C LEU A 103 7.42 -7.89 21.97
N HIS A 104 7.00 -7.53 23.19
CA HIS A 104 6.41 -6.22 23.45
C HIS A 104 7.40 -5.08 23.23
N SER A 105 8.62 -5.15 23.79
CA SER A 105 9.59 -4.06 23.64
C SER A 105 10.05 -3.86 22.19
N ALA A 106 10.08 -4.94 21.40
CA ALA A 106 10.37 -4.87 19.98
C ALA A 106 9.23 -4.25 19.17
N ALA A 107 7.97 -4.56 19.50
CA ALA A 107 6.80 -3.96 18.86
C ALA A 107 6.74 -2.44 19.10
N VAL A 108 7.00 -2.00 20.34
CA VAL A 108 7.00 -0.57 20.73
C VAL A 108 8.12 0.23 20.05
N LYS A 109 9.19 -0.41 19.56
CA LYS A 109 10.22 0.28 18.76
C LYS A 109 9.75 0.66 17.36
N ILE A 110 8.71 -0.01 16.85
CA ILE A 110 8.20 0.16 15.48
C ILE A 110 6.95 1.04 15.49
N VAL A 111 6.09 0.85 16.49
CA VAL A 111 4.78 1.50 16.61
C VAL A 111 4.64 2.11 18.01
N GLU A 112 3.86 3.18 18.14
CA GLU A 112 3.51 3.78 19.43
C GLU A 112 2.94 2.74 20.40
N GLU A 113 3.38 2.79 21.67
CA GLU A 113 3.03 1.84 22.73
C GLU A 113 1.52 1.64 22.88
N GLU A 114 0.76 2.74 22.88
CA GLU A 114 -0.71 2.73 22.93
C GLU A 114 -1.33 1.85 21.83
N LYS A 115 -0.79 1.89 20.60
CA LYS A 115 -1.32 1.10 19.49
C LYS A 115 -0.93 -0.38 19.58
N VAL A 116 0.19 -0.69 20.25
CA VAL A 116 0.60 -2.07 20.50
C VAL A 116 -0.35 -2.69 21.53
N ASP A 117 -0.64 -1.96 22.59
CA ASP A 117 -1.57 -2.39 23.64
C ASP A 117 -2.99 -2.55 23.11
N ASP A 118 -3.49 -1.55 22.37
CA ASP A 118 -4.80 -1.62 21.72
C ASP A 118 -4.92 -2.83 20.78
N PHE A 119 -3.86 -3.11 20.01
CA PHE A 119 -3.83 -4.26 19.12
C PHE A 119 -3.83 -5.58 19.90
N ALA A 120 -3.04 -5.69 20.97
CA ALA A 120 -3.00 -6.89 21.82
C ALA A 120 -4.38 -7.16 22.44
N ALA A 121 -5.03 -6.14 23.01
CA ALA A 121 -6.36 -6.24 23.57
C ALA A 121 -7.40 -6.67 22.53
N SER A 122 -7.34 -6.11 21.31
CA SER A 122 -8.23 -6.51 20.21
C SER A 122 -8.05 -7.98 19.82
N VAL A 123 -6.81 -8.48 19.76
CA VAL A 123 -6.53 -9.88 19.44
C VAL A 123 -7.01 -10.80 20.56
N GLU A 124 -6.84 -10.40 21.83
CA GLU A 124 -7.33 -11.14 22.99
C GLU A 124 -8.86 -11.27 22.99
N GLU A 125 -9.58 -10.18 22.68
CA GLU A 125 -11.04 -10.18 22.57
C GLU A 125 -11.52 -11.09 21.43
N ASP A 126 -10.97 -10.92 20.23
CA ASP A 126 -11.33 -11.73 19.06
C ASP A 126 -11.05 -13.22 19.29
N LEU A 127 -9.91 -13.56 19.90
CA LEU A 127 -9.54 -14.94 20.20
C LEU A 127 -10.43 -15.53 21.31
N THR A 128 -10.80 -14.74 22.31
CA THR A 128 -11.72 -15.13 23.39
C THR A 128 -13.08 -15.49 22.82
N ASP A 129 -13.62 -14.63 21.95
CA ASP A 129 -14.92 -14.86 21.33
C ASP A 129 -14.87 -16.09 20.40
N PHE A 130 -13.83 -16.21 19.58
CA PHE A 130 -13.63 -17.38 18.71
C PHE A 130 -13.56 -18.70 19.49
N LEU A 131 -12.73 -18.75 20.54
CA LEU A 131 -12.58 -19.95 21.35
C LEU A 131 -13.87 -20.27 22.12
N SER A 132 -14.57 -19.26 22.63
CA SER A 132 -15.85 -19.44 23.33
C SER A 132 -16.90 -20.05 22.41
N GLU A 133 -17.02 -19.56 21.18
CA GLU A 133 -17.92 -20.12 20.17
C GLU A 133 -17.56 -21.58 19.85
N LYS A 134 -16.27 -21.88 19.65
CA LYS A 134 -15.81 -23.25 19.35
C LYS A 134 -16.02 -24.22 20.50
N VAL A 135 -15.81 -23.78 21.75
CA VAL A 135 -16.06 -24.61 22.95
C VAL A 135 -17.54 -24.91 23.10
N ILE A 136 -18.43 -23.94 22.90
CA ILE A 136 -19.88 -24.18 22.97
C ILE A 136 -20.32 -25.11 21.84
N ALA A 137 -19.83 -24.90 20.61
CA ALA A 137 -20.16 -25.71 19.45
C ALA A 137 -19.70 -27.17 19.55
N MET A 138 -18.77 -27.49 20.45
CA MET A 138 -18.32 -28.88 20.67
C MET A 138 -19.31 -29.71 21.50
N GLU A 139 -20.37 -29.09 22.05
CA GLU A 139 -21.36 -29.71 22.93
C GLU A 139 -20.72 -30.48 24.10
N PRO A 140 -19.87 -29.83 24.91
CA PRO A 140 -19.07 -30.51 25.93
C PRO A 140 -19.94 -31.13 27.03
N GLY A 141 -21.09 -30.53 27.36
CA GLY A 141 -22.02 -31.09 28.34
C GLY A 141 -22.51 -32.47 27.94
N LYS A 142 -22.87 -32.67 26.66
CA LYS A 142 -23.24 -33.97 26.12
C LYS A 142 -22.09 -34.98 26.21
N LEU A 143 -20.88 -34.60 25.79
CA LEU A 143 -19.70 -35.47 25.87
C LEU A 143 -19.41 -35.93 27.30
N ILE A 144 -19.50 -35.00 28.27
CA ILE A 144 -19.28 -35.30 29.68
C ILE A 144 -20.37 -36.23 30.21
N VAL A 145 -21.64 -35.90 29.95
CA VAL A 145 -22.78 -36.68 30.44
C VAL A 145 -22.80 -38.07 29.84
N ASP A 146 -22.58 -38.22 28.53
CA ASP A 146 -22.49 -39.52 27.86
C ASP A 146 -21.43 -40.41 28.53
N LYS A 147 -20.26 -39.83 28.86
CA LYS A 147 -19.19 -40.56 29.54
C LYS A 147 -19.55 -40.95 30.97
N VAL A 148 -20.20 -40.04 31.71
CA VAL A 148 -20.66 -40.29 33.09
C VAL A 148 -21.74 -41.37 33.11
N VAL A 149 -22.72 -41.31 32.19
CA VAL A 149 -23.79 -42.31 32.07
C VAL A 149 -23.21 -43.67 31.73
N GLN A 150 -22.28 -43.75 30.77
CA GLN A 150 -21.61 -44.99 30.40
C GLN A 150 -20.93 -45.65 31.61
N GLU A 151 -20.19 -44.85 32.40
CA GLU A 151 -19.48 -45.36 33.57
C GLU A 151 -20.43 -45.75 34.72
N ALA A 152 -21.49 -44.96 34.92
CA ALA A 152 -22.52 -45.24 35.92
C ALA A 152 -23.26 -46.54 35.60
N GLN A 153 -23.70 -46.72 34.36
CA GLN A 153 -24.36 -47.95 33.91
C GLN A 153 -23.45 -49.16 34.08
N ARG A 154 -22.17 -49.05 33.71
CA ARG A 154 -21.19 -50.14 33.88
C ARG A 154 -21.03 -50.56 35.35
N LYS A 155 -20.93 -49.60 36.27
CA LYS A 155 -20.75 -49.89 37.71
C LYS A 155 -22.03 -50.35 38.40
N LEU A 156 -23.19 -49.93 37.91
CA LEU A 156 -24.48 -50.24 38.53
C LEU A 156 -25.15 -51.47 37.92
N ALA A 157 -24.72 -51.96 36.75
CA ALA A 157 -25.30 -53.09 36.03
C ALA A 157 -25.50 -54.33 36.92
N ASP A 158 -24.52 -54.66 37.76
CA ASP A 158 -24.55 -55.83 38.63
C ASP A 158 -25.13 -55.55 40.02
N SER A 159 -25.53 -54.31 40.30
CA SER A 159 -26.04 -53.90 41.60
C SER A 159 -27.58 -54.03 41.68
N MET A 160 -28.11 -54.45 42.83
CA MET A 160 -29.56 -54.45 43.08
C MET A 160 -30.20 -53.07 42.84
N PHE A 161 -29.43 -52.00 43.06
CA PHE A 161 -29.88 -50.63 42.85
C PHE A 161 -30.01 -50.27 41.35
N GLY A 162 -29.06 -50.70 40.51
CA GLY A 162 -29.14 -50.51 39.07
C GLY A 162 -30.32 -51.25 38.44
N MET A 163 -30.62 -52.46 38.92
CA MET A 163 -31.81 -53.22 38.49
C MET A 163 -33.13 -52.54 38.89
N MET A 164 -33.15 -51.79 39.99
CA MET A 164 -34.33 -51.08 40.49
C MET A 164 -34.58 -49.76 39.76
N LEU A 165 -33.53 -48.99 39.44
CA LEU A 165 -33.67 -47.69 38.77
C LEU A 165 -33.99 -47.82 37.28
N GLY A 166 -33.45 -48.84 36.60
CA GLY A 166 -33.59 -49.01 35.16
C GLY A 166 -32.84 -47.96 34.34
N GLY A 167 -32.63 -48.25 33.05
CA GLY A 167 -31.89 -47.35 32.14
C GLY A 167 -32.57 -46.00 31.90
N SER A 168 -33.90 -45.99 31.81
CA SER A 168 -34.68 -44.78 31.49
C SER A 168 -34.67 -43.70 32.59
N PHE A 169 -34.49 -44.10 33.86
CA PHE A 169 -34.34 -43.14 34.96
C PHE A 169 -32.97 -42.45 34.92
N ILE A 170 -31.91 -43.20 34.61
CA ILE A 170 -30.56 -42.68 34.46
C ILE A 170 -30.52 -41.68 33.30
N GLU A 171 -31.14 -42.00 32.16
CA GLU A 171 -31.23 -41.10 31.00
C GLU A 171 -31.96 -39.80 31.33
N LYS A 172 -33.03 -39.85 32.14
CA LYS A 172 -33.76 -38.64 32.53
C LYS A 172 -32.94 -37.70 33.41
N ILE A 173 -32.19 -38.27 34.37
CA ILE A 173 -31.26 -37.49 35.21
C ILE A 173 -30.12 -36.95 34.35
N ALA A 174 -29.60 -37.76 33.43
CA ALA A 174 -28.53 -37.37 32.53
C ALA A 174 -28.94 -36.13 31.70
N GLY A 175 -30.14 -36.11 31.13
CA GLY A 175 -30.65 -34.94 30.39
C GLY A 175 -30.71 -33.68 31.26
N GLN A 176 -31.19 -33.77 32.49
CA GLN A 176 -31.25 -32.61 33.41
C GLN A 176 -29.86 -32.12 33.82
N ILE A 177 -28.91 -33.03 34.05
CA ILE A 177 -27.52 -32.68 34.33
C ILE A 177 -26.88 -32.04 33.11
N GLN A 178 -27.16 -32.55 31.91
CA GLN A 178 -26.66 -31.99 30.66
C GLN A 178 -27.14 -30.54 30.48
N GLU A 179 -28.44 -30.29 30.61
CA GLU A 179 -29.01 -28.93 30.53
C GLU A 179 -28.36 -27.97 31.54
N GLY A 180 -28.12 -28.44 32.77
CA GLY A 180 -27.44 -27.65 33.79
C GLY A 180 -25.97 -27.36 33.46
N ILE A 181 -25.25 -28.33 32.90
CA ILE A 181 -23.86 -28.15 32.45
C ILE A 181 -23.81 -27.20 31.26
N ASP A 182 -24.67 -27.38 30.27
CA ASP A 182 -24.72 -26.56 29.06
C ASP A 182 -25.03 -25.09 29.42
N ALA A 183 -25.95 -24.85 30.36
CA ALA A 183 -26.24 -23.51 30.88
C ALA A 183 -25.04 -22.89 31.60
N TYR A 184 -24.37 -23.65 32.48
CA TYR A 184 -23.19 -23.17 33.19
C TYR A 184 -22.05 -22.80 32.24
N ILE A 185 -21.82 -23.62 31.21
CA ILE A 185 -20.80 -23.37 30.19
C ILE A 185 -21.16 -22.13 29.38
N ALA A 186 -22.42 -22.00 28.93
CA ALA A 186 -22.86 -20.83 28.18
C ALA A 186 -22.69 -19.52 28.96
N GLU A 187 -22.92 -19.53 30.28
CA GLU A 187 -22.78 -18.34 31.12
C GLU A 187 -21.34 -18.01 31.51
N ASN A 188 -20.47 -19.02 31.69
CA ASN A 188 -19.17 -18.82 32.34
C ASN A 188 -17.96 -19.11 31.44
N ALA A 189 -18.11 -19.86 30.34
CA ALA A 189 -16.98 -20.27 29.51
C ALA A 189 -16.17 -19.09 28.99
N ARG A 190 -16.86 -18.02 28.53
CA ARG A 190 -16.18 -16.83 28.03
C ARG A 190 -15.25 -16.22 29.07
N GLY A 191 -15.70 -16.03 30.32
CA GLY A 191 -14.88 -15.43 31.37
C GLY A 191 -13.67 -16.28 31.76
N TYR A 192 -13.80 -17.62 31.75
CA TYR A 192 -12.65 -18.51 31.96
C TYR A 192 -11.67 -18.45 30.78
N ILE A 193 -12.17 -18.47 29.54
CA ILE A 193 -11.35 -18.40 28.33
C ILE A 193 -10.62 -17.06 28.26
N GLU A 194 -11.31 -15.95 28.51
CA GLU A 194 -10.74 -14.60 28.53
C GLU A 194 -9.53 -14.53 29.46
N LYS A 195 -9.69 -15.03 30.69
CA LYS A 195 -8.60 -15.06 31.67
C LYS A 195 -7.39 -15.84 31.18
N GLU A 196 -7.60 -17.01 30.58
CA GLU A 196 -6.51 -17.84 30.06
C GLU A 196 -5.87 -17.23 28.80
N VAL A 197 -6.65 -16.58 27.94
CA VAL A 197 -6.17 -15.87 26.73
C VAL A 197 -5.30 -14.67 27.12
N VAL A 198 -5.77 -13.83 28.04
CA VAL A 198 -5.01 -12.67 28.54
C VAL A 198 -3.71 -13.14 29.20
N ALA A 199 -3.76 -14.15 30.07
CA ALA A 199 -2.55 -14.67 30.71
C ALA A 199 -1.54 -15.23 29.71
N ALA A 200 -2.01 -15.95 28.69
CA ALA A 200 -1.15 -16.48 27.62
C ALA A 200 -0.56 -15.36 26.74
N SER A 201 -1.33 -14.29 26.48
CA SER A 201 -0.88 -13.11 25.76
C SER A 201 0.21 -12.37 26.54
N GLU A 202 -0.02 -12.06 27.81
CA GLU A 202 0.97 -11.42 28.69
C GLU A 202 2.27 -12.25 28.78
N GLU A 203 2.14 -13.57 28.92
CA GLU A 203 3.29 -14.48 28.93
C GLU A 203 4.07 -14.42 27.62
N LEU A 204 3.38 -14.39 26.47
CA LEU A 204 4.00 -14.32 25.15
C LEU A 204 4.68 -12.97 24.92
N GLN A 205 4.05 -11.88 25.34
CA GLN A 205 4.56 -10.52 25.24
C GLN A 205 5.83 -10.31 26.06
N ALA A 206 5.93 -10.96 27.22
CA ALA A 206 7.09 -10.91 28.09
C ALA A 206 8.28 -11.78 27.62
N LYS A 207 8.05 -12.73 26.72
CA LYS A 207 9.11 -13.62 26.22
C LYS A 207 10.07 -12.90 25.26
N PRO A 208 11.37 -13.25 25.28
CA PRO A 208 12.31 -12.83 24.25
C PRO A 208 11.84 -13.25 22.86
N ILE A 209 12.03 -12.41 21.84
CA ILE A 209 11.66 -12.74 20.46
C ILE A 209 12.21 -14.10 19.97
N PRO A 210 13.45 -14.52 20.31
CA PRO A 210 13.94 -15.85 19.93
C PRO A 210 13.08 -17.00 20.47
N GLU A 211 12.53 -16.88 21.68
CA GLU A 211 11.66 -17.89 22.27
C GLU A 211 10.28 -17.89 21.63
N VAL A 212 9.75 -16.71 21.33
CA VAL A 212 8.47 -16.54 20.62
C VAL A 212 8.54 -17.13 19.21
N THR A 213 9.58 -16.76 18.45
CA THR A 213 9.83 -17.30 17.11
C THR A 213 10.05 -18.81 17.15
N GLY A 214 10.81 -19.32 18.13
CA GLY A 214 10.99 -20.76 18.36
C GLY A 214 9.68 -21.50 18.67
N PHE A 215 8.80 -20.93 19.49
CA PHE A 215 7.47 -21.49 19.77
C PHE A 215 6.62 -21.60 18.50
N PHE A 216 6.61 -20.56 17.67
CA PHE A 216 5.88 -20.58 16.40
C PHE A 216 6.52 -21.52 15.37
N GLU A 217 7.84 -21.65 15.34
CA GLU A 217 8.56 -22.61 14.49
C GLU A 217 8.24 -24.06 14.89
N GLU A 218 8.28 -24.41 16.18
CA GLU A 218 8.00 -25.76 16.68
C GLU A 218 6.56 -26.20 16.35
N LYS A 219 5.61 -25.26 16.45
CA LYS A 219 4.19 -25.52 16.14
C LYS A 219 3.88 -25.45 14.64
N GLY A 220 4.85 -25.13 13.79
CA GLY A 220 4.65 -24.94 12.34
C GLY A 220 3.76 -23.74 12.00
N ILE A 221 3.66 -22.77 12.91
CA ILE A 221 2.90 -21.53 12.75
C ILE A 221 3.77 -20.46 12.07
N TYR A 222 5.08 -20.50 12.29
CA TYR A 222 6.04 -19.69 11.53
C TYR A 222 6.23 -20.29 10.14
N ASP A 223 5.39 -19.85 9.22
CA ASP A 223 5.37 -20.24 7.82
C ASP A 223 5.45 -18.95 6.98
N PRO A 224 6.55 -18.67 6.24
CA PRO A 224 6.65 -17.50 5.37
C PRO A 224 5.46 -17.40 4.40
N GLU A 225 4.85 -18.52 4.05
CA GLU A 225 3.65 -18.64 3.25
C GLU A 225 2.38 -18.20 4.00
N PHE A 226 2.30 -18.37 5.32
CA PHE A 226 1.25 -17.77 6.15
C PHE A 226 1.37 -16.25 6.19
N LEU A 227 2.56 -15.72 6.46
CA LEU A 227 2.81 -14.27 6.49
C LEU A 227 2.56 -13.62 5.13
N TRP A 228 2.97 -14.29 4.05
CA TRP A 228 2.65 -13.85 2.70
C TRP A 228 1.13 -13.86 2.42
N ARG A 229 0.40 -14.89 2.85
CA ARG A 229 -1.07 -14.92 2.72
C ARG A 229 -1.73 -13.77 3.47
N LEU A 230 -1.25 -13.44 4.67
CA LEU A 230 -1.76 -12.31 5.45
C LEU A 230 -1.47 -10.98 4.74
N TYR A 231 -0.21 -10.77 4.31
CA TYR A 231 0.18 -9.61 3.51
C TYR A 231 -0.70 -9.47 2.27
N LYS A 232 -0.86 -10.55 1.50
CA LYS A 232 -1.69 -10.60 0.29
C LYS A 232 -3.13 -10.18 0.59
N ARG A 233 -3.74 -10.74 1.63
CA ARG A 233 -5.11 -10.37 2.04
C ARG A 233 -5.22 -8.89 2.39
N ILE A 234 -4.27 -8.35 3.16
CA ILE A 234 -4.25 -6.93 3.52
C ILE A 234 -4.16 -6.05 2.28
N ILE A 235 -3.27 -6.36 1.34
CA ILE A 235 -3.14 -5.61 0.10
C ILE A 235 -4.44 -5.72 -0.73
N GLU A 236 -4.99 -6.92 -0.94
CA GLU A 236 -6.23 -7.10 -1.70
C GLU A 236 -7.43 -6.34 -1.08
N GLU A 237 -7.56 -6.33 0.24
CA GLU A 237 -8.70 -5.72 0.92
C GLU A 237 -8.54 -4.21 1.19
N LYS A 238 -7.32 -3.77 1.52
CA LYS A 238 -7.09 -2.41 2.04
C LYS A 238 -6.42 -1.49 1.04
N LEU A 239 -5.71 -2.00 0.03
CA LEU A 239 -5.01 -1.17 -0.95
C LEU A 239 -5.95 -0.15 -1.65
N PRO A 240 -7.18 -0.49 -2.08
CA PRO A 240 -8.06 0.51 -2.71
C PRO A 240 -8.39 1.69 -1.80
N ALA A 241 -8.65 1.41 -0.52
CA ALA A 241 -8.94 2.44 0.49
C ALA A 241 -7.70 3.28 0.82
N LEU A 242 -6.52 2.65 0.90
CA LEU A 242 -5.24 3.34 1.13
C LEU A 242 -4.87 4.26 -0.03
N LEU A 243 -4.98 3.79 -1.28
CA LEU A 243 -4.67 4.62 -2.46
C LEU A 243 -5.60 5.83 -2.58
N SER A 244 -6.88 5.65 -2.25
CA SER A 244 -7.87 6.75 -2.26
C SER A 244 -7.60 7.82 -1.21
N SER A 245 -6.97 7.47 -0.07
CA SER A 245 -6.69 8.42 1.02
C SER A 245 -5.40 9.22 0.80
N LEU A 246 -4.43 8.66 0.08
CA LEU A 246 -3.09 9.26 -0.10
C LEU A 246 -3.07 10.52 -0.99
N LYS A 247 -4.11 10.78 -1.79
CA LYS A 247 -4.23 11.95 -2.68
C LYS A 247 -2.93 12.31 -3.41
N LEU A 248 -2.23 11.32 -3.98
CA LEU A 248 -0.86 11.53 -4.45
C LEU A 248 -0.78 12.50 -5.64
N SER A 249 -1.84 12.64 -6.44
CA SER A 249 -1.93 13.68 -7.46
C SER A 249 -1.70 15.08 -6.88
N ALA A 250 -2.34 15.39 -5.74
CA ALA A 250 -2.14 16.65 -5.04
C ALA A 250 -0.69 16.80 -4.53
N VAL A 251 -0.09 15.74 -4.00
CA VAL A 251 1.30 15.75 -3.55
C VAL A 251 2.27 16.05 -4.71
N VAL A 252 2.06 15.41 -5.87
CA VAL A 252 2.86 15.65 -7.08
C VAL A 252 2.62 17.06 -7.62
N GLU A 253 1.38 17.53 -7.63
CA GLU A 253 1.03 18.89 -8.05
C GLU A 253 1.72 19.95 -7.19
N GLU A 254 1.61 19.83 -5.86
CA GLU A 254 2.26 20.72 -4.90
C GLU A 254 3.78 20.70 -5.06
N ARG A 255 4.36 19.51 -5.22
CA ARG A 255 5.81 19.37 -5.40
C ARG A 255 6.29 20.06 -6.67
N ILE A 256 5.60 19.89 -7.79
CA ILE A 256 5.96 20.55 -9.07
C ILE A 256 5.74 22.06 -8.97
N ASN A 257 4.67 22.52 -8.32
CA ASN A 257 4.42 23.95 -8.13
C ASN A 257 5.43 24.62 -7.19
N ALA A 258 5.99 23.88 -6.24
CA ALA A 258 7.04 24.35 -5.34
C ALA A 258 8.43 24.44 -6.00
N MET A 259 8.61 23.83 -7.18
CA MET A 259 9.86 23.93 -7.94
C MET A 259 10.11 25.37 -8.39
N LYS A 260 11.39 25.75 -8.42
CA LYS A 260 11.81 27.02 -9.03
C LYS A 260 11.57 26.97 -10.52
N VAL A 261 11.31 28.13 -11.12
CA VAL A 261 11.06 28.26 -12.56
C VAL A 261 12.24 27.72 -13.39
N GLU A 262 13.45 27.87 -12.88
CA GLU A 262 14.70 27.30 -13.39
C GLU A 262 14.65 25.77 -13.54
N GLU A 263 14.17 25.08 -12.51
CA GLU A 263 14.14 23.61 -12.45
C GLU A 263 13.11 23.06 -13.42
N VAL A 264 11.98 23.76 -13.59
CA VAL A 264 10.95 23.43 -14.59
C VAL A 264 11.46 23.68 -16.02
N GLU A 265 12.21 24.78 -16.23
CA GLU A 265 12.89 25.06 -17.50
C GLU A 265 13.88 23.94 -17.85
N GLU A 266 14.72 23.52 -16.91
CA GLU A 266 15.68 22.43 -17.09
C GLU A 266 15.01 21.09 -17.39
N LEU A 267 13.95 20.74 -16.63
CA LEU A 267 13.17 19.53 -16.87
C LEU A 267 12.60 19.49 -18.29
N VAL A 268 11.92 20.55 -18.72
CA VAL A 268 11.33 20.61 -20.07
C VAL A 268 12.42 20.63 -21.15
N LEU A 269 13.53 21.36 -20.96
CA LEU A 269 14.63 21.41 -21.92
C LEU A 269 15.33 20.05 -22.06
N SER A 270 15.48 19.30 -20.97
CA SER A 270 16.08 17.97 -21.00
C SER A 270 15.35 17.00 -21.93
N ILE A 271 14.04 17.19 -22.08
CA ILE A 271 13.18 16.35 -22.92
C ILE A 271 13.06 16.93 -24.33
N MET A 272 12.93 18.25 -24.47
CA MET A 272 12.55 18.90 -25.74
C MET A 272 13.70 19.54 -26.54
N SER A 273 14.93 19.53 -26.03
CA SER A 273 16.05 20.26 -26.66
C SER A 273 16.29 19.89 -28.11
N LYS A 274 16.15 18.60 -28.46
CA LYS A 274 16.36 18.09 -29.81
C LYS A 274 15.26 18.54 -30.77
N GLU A 275 14.02 18.47 -30.33
CA GLU A 275 12.80 18.82 -31.07
C GLU A 275 12.79 20.32 -31.35
N LEU A 276 13.10 21.14 -30.36
CA LEU A 276 13.21 22.59 -30.52
C LEU A 276 14.33 22.97 -31.49
N GLY A 277 15.49 22.30 -31.42
CA GLY A 277 16.57 22.48 -32.37
C GLY A 277 16.18 22.15 -33.81
N ALA A 278 15.40 21.08 -34.01
CA ALA A 278 14.86 20.72 -35.32
C ALA A 278 13.95 21.81 -35.88
N ILE A 279 13.08 22.40 -35.05
CA ILE A 279 12.21 23.52 -35.45
C ILE A 279 13.07 24.72 -35.88
N VAL A 280 14.13 25.07 -35.14
CA VAL A 280 15.07 26.17 -35.51
C VAL A 280 15.71 25.93 -36.87
N ASN A 281 16.20 24.71 -37.13
CA ASN A 281 16.81 24.35 -38.40
C ASN A 281 15.80 24.37 -39.57
N LEU A 282 14.56 23.91 -39.33
CA LEU A 282 13.46 24.01 -40.29
C LEU A 282 13.17 25.47 -40.69
N GLY A 283 13.23 26.39 -39.73
CA GLY A 283 13.11 27.83 -40.00
C GLY A 283 14.15 28.32 -41.01
N ALA A 284 15.39 27.85 -40.90
CA ALA A 284 16.46 28.18 -41.84
C ALA A 284 16.18 27.62 -43.25
N VAL A 285 15.73 26.37 -43.33
CA VAL A 285 15.40 25.70 -44.60
C VAL A 285 14.23 26.42 -45.29
N ILE A 286 13.17 26.75 -44.56
CA ILE A 286 12.02 27.48 -45.10
C ILE A 286 12.45 28.87 -45.58
N GLY A 287 13.26 29.58 -44.79
CA GLY A 287 13.81 30.88 -45.17
C GLY A 287 14.64 30.82 -46.46
N LEU A 288 15.44 29.76 -46.63
CA LEU A 288 16.20 29.49 -47.84
C LEU A 288 15.29 29.26 -49.05
N ILE A 289 14.27 28.41 -48.90
CA ILE A 289 13.29 28.10 -49.95
C ILE A 289 12.55 29.37 -50.38
N LEU A 290 12.03 30.15 -49.43
CA LEU A 290 11.34 31.41 -49.74
C LEU A 290 12.23 32.41 -50.46
N GLY A 291 13.51 32.50 -50.06
CA GLY A 291 14.46 33.36 -50.76
C GLY A 291 14.79 32.87 -52.17
N LEU A 292 14.85 31.55 -52.41
CA LEU A 292 15.00 30.98 -53.76
C LEU A 292 13.77 31.24 -54.64
N VAL A 293 12.57 31.07 -54.08
CA VAL A 293 11.31 31.38 -54.79
C VAL A 293 11.26 32.85 -55.17
N ASN A 294 11.65 33.76 -54.27
CA ASN A 294 11.68 35.19 -54.55
C ASN A 294 12.67 35.53 -55.68
N VAL A 295 13.83 34.87 -55.72
CA VAL A 295 14.79 35.01 -56.83
C VAL A 295 14.20 34.54 -58.16
N LEU A 296 13.49 33.41 -58.15
CA LEU A 296 12.87 32.85 -59.35
C LEU A 296 11.75 33.75 -59.89
N ILE A 297 10.92 34.31 -59.00
CA ILE A 297 9.89 35.30 -59.36
C ILE A 297 10.51 36.56 -59.96
N PHE A 298 11.64 37.04 -59.42
CA PHE A 298 12.31 38.24 -59.90
C PHE A 298 13.06 38.03 -61.23
N MET A 299 13.26 36.77 -61.64
CA MET A 299 13.92 36.40 -62.91
C MET A 299 12.92 36.20 -64.07
N ILE A 300 11.63 36.06 -63.79
CA ILE A 300 10.53 35.96 -64.77
C ILE A 300 10.01 37.37 -65.07
#